data_AF-A0AA36INW2-F1
#
_entry.id   AF-A0AA36INW2-F1
#
_cell.length_a   1.000
_cell.length_b   1.000
_cell.length_c   1.000
_cell.angle_alpha   90.00
_cell.angle_beta   90.00
_cell.angle_gamma   90.00
#
_symmetry.space_group_name_H-M   'P 1'
#
loop_
_entity.id
_entity.type
_entity.pdbx_description
1 polymer ?
#
loop_
_entity_poly.entity_id
_entity_poly.type
_entity_poly.pdbx_seq_one_letter_code
_entity_poly.pdbx_strand_id
1 'polypeptide(L)'
;IASRTWKCDPVLDTLVKKVVMNKGSIVQLIHHSDVVRVKYAQEVRAMQHNPMWKQNSSKFSAAKHRWATPFAKLCLTMEAVLSIAQSLHDERKQERVGAAAKEFLMLATEENLVLLGMLADAGEENLQLVRFLDSETLDNSQLCADLGRFTTRITMLFDQGGCLRTGFTQHVLQLLSTQRVLYVDRQPRRLGGAPQHQMAQTVASCLQRFKAWTALAKDVVSAEFPCFEALQTFSIFHLRPLAEQQRFMTAGEERADIATKVHELAVLLGVPEWFTKHPVMKQGSQATVKRNFTG
;
A
#
# COMPACT_ATOMS: atom_id res chain seq x y z
N ILE A 1 -3.99 15.67 -4.08
CA ILE A 1 -4.45 15.18 -2.76
C ILE A 1 -3.31 14.87 -1.78
N ALA A 2 -2.63 13.71 -1.83
CA ALA A 2 -1.79 13.28 -0.70
C ALA A 2 -0.51 14.11 -0.41
N SER A 3 0.17 14.68 -1.43
CA SER A 3 1.38 15.50 -1.19
C SER A 3 1.12 16.84 -0.48
N ARG A 4 -0.15 17.23 -0.39
CA ARG A 4 -0.60 18.41 0.36
C ARG A 4 -0.96 18.03 1.80
N THR A 5 -1.54 16.84 2.01
CA THR A 5 -2.13 16.45 3.30
C THR A 5 -1.09 16.06 4.35
N TRP A 6 -0.01 15.36 4.02
CA TRP A 6 1.02 15.06 5.02
C TRP A 6 1.89 16.27 5.39
N LYS A 7 1.96 17.29 4.52
CA LYS A 7 2.73 18.53 4.80
C LYS A 7 2.09 19.36 5.92
N CYS A 8 0.80 19.17 6.16
CA CYS A 8 0.08 19.84 7.23
C CYS A 8 0.40 19.27 8.61
N ASP A 9 0.97 18.05 8.68
CA ASP A 9 1.42 17.45 9.93
C ASP A 9 2.96 17.58 10.04
N PRO A 10 3.48 18.32 11.04
CA PRO A 10 4.92 18.55 11.17
C PRO A 10 5.75 17.27 11.37
N VAL A 11 5.16 16.26 12.02
CA VAL A 11 5.84 14.98 12.29
C VAL A 11 5.95 14.19 10.99
N LEU A 12 4.85 14.05 10.24
CA LEU A 12 4.84 13.36 8.95
C LEU A 12 5.73 14.08 7.94
N ASP A 13 5.66 15.41 7.85
CA ASP A 13 6.49 16.20 6.93
C ASP A 13 7.98 16.03 7.23
N THR A 14 8.37 16.09 8.51
CA THR A 14 9.76 15.86 8.92
C THR A 14 10.22 14.44 8.58
N LEU A 15 9.39 13.44 8.87
CA LEU A 15 9.69 12.03 8.59
C LEU A 15 9.87 11.79 7.08
N VAL A 16 8.94 12.25 6.26
CA VAL A 16 9.00 12.16 4.79
C VAL A 16 10.25 12.85 4.24
N LYS A 17 10.56 14.05 4.73
CA LYS A 17 11.74 14.80 4.32
C LYS A 17 13.02 14.04 4.65
N LYS A 18 13.20 13.61 5.89
CA LYS A 18 14.44 12.99 6.36
C LYS A 18 14.66 11.57 5.84
N VAL A 19 13.60 10.82 5.55
CA VAL A 19 13.71 9.43 5.08
C VAL A 19 13.73 9.32 3.55
N VAL A 20 12.92 10.13 2.85
CA VAL A 20 12.69 9.94 1.40
C VAL A 20 13.12 11.13 0.53
N MET A 21 12.86 12.38 0.95
CA MET A 21 12.94 13.52 0.02
C MET A 21 14.25 14.30 0.05
N ASN A 22 14.91 14.40 1.21
CA ASN A 22 16.14 15.17 1.35
C ASN A 22 17.29 14.51 0.60
N LYS A 23 18.21 15.30 0.04
CA LYS A 23 19.39 14.78 -0.68
C LYS A 23 20.25 13.82 0.15
N GLY A 24 20.27 14.03 1.47
CA GLY A 24 20.95 13.16 2.44
C GLY A 24 20.07 12.04 3.00
N SER A 25 18.86 11.82 2.50
CA SER A 25 18.00 10.75 3.00
C SER A 25 18.52 9.38 2.56
N ILE A 26 18.28 8.34 3.37
CA ILE A 26 18.77 6.99 3.06
C ILE A 26 18.26 6.48 1.70
N VAL A 27 17.02 6.82 1.35
CA VAL A 27 16.42 6.45 0.06
C VAL A 27 17.13 7.17 -1.10
N GLN A 28 17.45 8.47 -0.97
CA GLN A 28 18.17 9.22 -2.00
C GLN A 28 19.62 8.73 -2.12
N LEU A 29 20.26 8.36 -1.01
CA LEU A 29 21.59 7.76 -1.02
C LEU A 29 21.60 6.43 -1.80
N ILE A 30 20.65 5.53 -1.56
CA ILE A 30 20.53 4.27 -2.31
C ILE A 30 20.16 4.54 -3.78
N HIS A 31 19.33 5.55 -4.03
CA HIS A 31 18.93 5.90 -5.40
C HIS A 31 20.09 6.45 -6.23
N HIS A 32 20.90 7.37 -5.69
CA HIS A 32 21.93 8.09 -6.45
C HIS A 32 23.33 7.46 -6.38
N SER A 33 23.70 6.77 -5.30
CA SER A 33 25.03 6.18 -5.16
C SER A 33 25.08 4.74 -5.68
N ASP A 34 25.87 4.50 -6.73
CA ASP A 34 26.03 3.17 -7.31
C ASP A 34 26.62 2.16 -6.32
N VAL A 35 27.56 2.60 -5.48
CA VAL A 35 28.18 1.75 -4.45
C VAL A 35 27.15 1.31 -3.41
N VAL A 36 26.35 2.25 -2.90
CA VAL A 36 25.31 1.95 -1.90
C VAL A 36 24.22 1.07 -2.52
N ARG A 37 23.89 1.31 -3.78
CA ARG A 37 22.89 0.55 -4.52
C ARG A 37 23.30 -0.91 -4.73
N VAL A 38 24.57 -1.18 -5.03
CA VAL A 38 25.08 -2.55 -5.17
C VAL A 38 24.97 -3.30 -3.85
N LYS A 39 25.40 -2.68 -2.74
CA LYS A 39 25.22 -3.24 -1.39
C LYS A 39 23.75 -3.48 -1.07
N TYR A 40 22.88 -2.52 -1.40
CA TYR A 40 21.44 -2.67 -1.22
C TYR A 40 20.86 -3.87 -1.98
N ALA A 41 21.25 -4.03 -3.24
CA ALA A 41 20.81 -5.16 -4.04
C ALA A 41 21.30 -6.50 -3.45
N GLN A 42 22.50 -6.56 -2.86
CA GLN A 42 23.00 -7.75 -2.18
C GLN A 42 22.21 -8.08 -0.91
N GLU A 43 21.87 -7.09 -0.09
CA GLU A 43 21.08 -7.28 1.13
C GLU A 43 19.63 -7.69 0.83
N VAL A 44 18.99 -7.06 -0.15
CA VAL A 44 17.67 -7.51 -0.64
C VAL A 44 17.75 -8.93 -1.21
N ARG A 45 18.91 -9.29 -1.78
CA ARG A 45 19.17 -10.64 -2.25
C ARG A 45 19.36 -11.65 -1.10
N ALA A 46 19.90 -11.25 0.03
CA ALA A 46 19.95 -12.16 1.18
C ALA A 46 18.55 -12.52 1.72
N MET A 47 17.52 -11.72 1.41
CA MET A 47 16.14 -11.90 1.87
C MET A 47 15.37 -12.89 0.99
N GLN A 48 15.68 -14.18 1.14
CA GLN A 48 15.11 -15.30 0.36
C GLN A 48 13.57 -15.40 0.39
N HIS A 49 12.90 -14.74 1.36
CA HIS A 49 11.45 -14.79 1.58
C HIS A 49 10.72 -13.46 1.23
N ASN A 50 11.41 -12.48 0.64
CA ASN A 50 10.81 -11.18 0.33
C ASN A 50 10.09 -11.22 -1.03
N PRO A 51 8.85 -10.71 -1.18
CA PRO A 51 8.20 -10.56 -2.48
C PRO A 51 9.03 -9.79 -3.53
N MET A 52 9.94 -8.92 -3.08
CA MET A 52 10.85 -8.14 -3.94
C MET A 52 12.12 -8.90 -4.38
N TRP A 53 12.37 -10.12 -3.86
CA TRP A 53 13.49 -10.99 -4.23
C TRP A 53 13.48 -11.31 -5.73
N LYS A 54 12.31 -11.67 -6.28
CA LYS A 54 12.16 -12.06 -7.70
C LYS A 54 12.21 -10.88 -8.67
N GLN A 55 11.84 -9.68 -8.24
CA GLN A 55 11.79 -8.49 -9.11
C GLN A 55 13.16 -7.81 -9.33
N ASN A 56 14.25 -8.33 -8.73
CA ASN A 56 15.60 -7.83 -8.95
C ASN A 56 15.71 -6.31 -8.76
N SER A 57 14.97 -5.78 -7.79
CA SER A 57 14.74 -4.34 -7.68
C SER A 57 15.95 -3.65 -7.05
N SER A 58 16.99 -3.43 -7.84
CA SER A 58 18.25 -2.83 -7.39
C SER A 58 18.12 -1.36 -6.99
N LYS A 59 17.02 -0.67 -7.34
CA LYS A 59 16.87 0.79 -7.16
C LYS A 59 15.55 1.16 -6.49
N PHE A 60 15.59 2.18 -5.63
CA PHE A 60 14.38 2.93 -5.29
C PHE A 60 13.97 3.78 -6.51
N SER A 61 12.71 3.73 -6.91
CA SER A 61 12.17 4.65 -7.92
C SER A 61 11.80 5.97 -7.24
N ALA A 62 12.81 6.72 -6.80
CA ALA A 62 12.66 7.91 -5.95
C ALA A 62 12.43 9.20 -6.76
N ALA A 63 11.71 9.10 -7.88
CA ALA A 63 11.33 10.28 -8.65
C ALA A 63 10.32 11.11 -7.84
N LYS A 64 10.51 12.43 -7.77
CA LYS A 64 9.69 13.34 -6.96
C LYS A 64 8.18 13.26 -7.22
N HIS A 65 7.78 12.85 -8.44
CA HIS A 65 6.39 12.69 -8.84
C HIS A 65 5.78 11.32 -8.45
N ARG A 66 6.60 10.30 -8.14
CA ARG A 66 6.18 8.94 -7.72
C ARG A 66 6.51 8.70 -6.25
N TRP A 67 6.10 9.63 -5.40
CA TRP A 67 6.45 9.64 -3.98
C TRP A 67 5.97 8.40 -3.21
N ALA A 68 4.88 7.73 -3.64
CA ALA A 68 4.33 6.53 -2.98
C ALA A 68 5.23 5.29 -3.12
N THR A 69 5.85 5.10 -4.30
CA THR A 69 6.63 3.89 -4.61
C THR A 69 7.86 3.71 -3.71
N PRO A 70 8.62 4.77 -3.35
CA PRO A 70 9.69 4.67 -2.36
C PRO A 70 9.22 4.21 -0.97
N PHE A 71 8.06 4.63 -0.49
CA PHE A 71 7.55 4.22 0.82
C PHE A 71 7.18 2.74 0.84
N ALA A 72 6.42 2.29 -0.16
CA ALA A 72 6.08 0.89 -0.33
C ALA A 72 7.33 0.00 -0.34
N LYS A 73 8.32 0.38 -1.16
CA LYS A 73 9.57 -0.37 -1.25
C LYS A 73 10.36 -0.35 0.06
N LEU A 74 10.44 0.81 0.73
CA LEU A 74 11.13 0.94 2.01
C LEU A 74 10.53 0.01 3.05
N CYS A 75 9.20 -0.07 3.13
CA CYS A 75 8.50 -0.96 4.06
C CYS A 75 8.80 -2.43 3.74
N LEU A 76 8.75 -2.83 2.46
CA LEU A 76 9.02 -4.21 2.04
C LEU A 76 10.47 -4.64 2.25
N THR A 77 11.43 -3.72 2.14
CA THR A 77 12.87 -4.01 2.27
C THR A 77 13.49 -3.36 3.49
N MET A 78 12.69 -3.11 4.54
CA MET A 78 13.10 -2.33 5.71
C MET A 78 14.34 -2.94 6.38
N GLU A 79 14.39 -4.27 6.50
CA GLU A 79 15.55 -4.98 7.02
C GLU A 79 16.83 -4.67 6.25
N ALA A 80 16.75 -4.62 4.92
CA ALA A 80 17.92 -4.39 4.07
C ALA A 80 18.42 -2.97 4.28
N VAL A 81 17.48 -2.02 4.33
CA VAL A 81 17.78 -0.61 4.56
C VAL A 81 18.41 -0.40 5.94
N LEU A 82 17.93 -1.08 6.99
CA LEU A 82 18.54 -1.04 8.33
C LEU A 82 19.95 -1.64 8.35
N SER A 83 20.17 -2.77 7.67
CA SER A 83 21.49 -3.41 7.53
C SER A 83 22.50 -2.47 6.86
N ILE A 84 22.11 -1.86 5.75
CA ILE A 84 22.97 -0.93 4.99
C ILE A 84 23.22 0.34 5.77
N ALA A 85 22.20 0.89 6.45
CA ALA A 85 22.39 2.07 7.27
C ALA A 85 23.42 1.82 8.39
N GLN A 86 23.43 0.62 9.00
CA GLN A 86 24.46 0.22 9.95
C GLN A 86 25.84 0.11 9.29
N SER A 87 25.96 -0.61 8.16
CA SER A 87 27.22 -0.72 7.42
C SER A 87 27.78 0.64 6.99
N LEU A 88 26.94 1.54 6.48
CA LEU A 88 27.35 2.90 6.08
C LEU A 88 27.75 3.76 7.27
N HIS A 89 26.99 3.67 8.37
CA HIS A 89 27.36 4.35 9.60
C HIS A 89 28.73 3.87 10.10
N ASP A 90 28.98 2.56 10.07
CA ASP A 90 30.22 2.01 10.61
C ASP A 90 31.44 2.22 9.71
N GLU A 91 31.31 2.03 8.41
CA GLU A 91 32.42 2.14 7.45
C GLU A 91 32.78 3.58 7.10
N ARG A 92 31.80 4.51 7.14
CA ARG A 92 31.95 5.87 6.59
C ARG A 92 31.63 6.97 7.61
N LYS A 93 32.03 6.79 8.87
CA LYS A 93 31.72 7.72 9.99
C LYS A 93 32.05 9.19 9.72
N GLN A 94 33.13 9.45 9.00
CA GLN A 94 33.61 10.81 8.71
C GLN A 94 33.01 11.41 7.43
N GLU A 95 32.25 10.62 6.66
CA GLU A 95 31.61 11.10 5.43
C GLU A 95 30.17 11.55 5.70
N ARG A 96 29.67 12.44 4.83
CA ARG A 96 28.26 12.85 4.83
C ARG A 96 27.29 11.67 4.75
N VAL A 97 27.69 10.59 4.06
CA VAL A 97 26.89 9.37 3.91
C VAL A 97 26.73 8.63 5.24
N GLY A 98 27.80 8.52 6.04
CA GLY A 98 27.74 7.91 7.37
C GLY A 98 26.91 8.76 8.34
N ALA A 99 27.08 10.09 8.30
CA ALA A 99 26.26 11.01 9.12
C ALA A 99 24.75 10.90 8.78
N ALA A 100 24.41 10.81 7.51
CA ALA A 100 23.04 10.57 7.05
C ALA A 100 22.50 9.20 7.47
N ALA A 101 23.31 8.15 7.38
CA ALA A 101 22.95 6.82 7.83
C ALA A 101 22.67 6.78 9.34
N LYS A 102 23.52 7.45 10.14
CA LYS A 102 23.28 7.69 11.57
C LYS A 102 21.96 8.39 11.82
N GLU A 103 21.68 9.48 11.10
CA GLU A 103 20.41 10.21 11.25
C GLU A 103 19.21 9.30 10.97
N PHE A 104 19.24 8.51 9.89
CA PHE A 104 18.20 7.53 9.60
C PHE A 104 18.06 6.48 10.70
N LEU A 105 19.17 5.92 11.18
CA LEU A 105 19.14 4.98 12.30
C LEU A 105 18.51 5.65 13.52
N MET A 106 18.88 6.87 13.89
CA MET A 106 18.26 7.61 15.00
C MET A 106 16.75 7.83 14.82
N LEU A 107 16.29 8.02 13.59
CA LEU A 107 14.85 8.17 13.27
C LEU A 107 14.09 6.85 13.25
N ALA A 108 14.75 5.70 13.09
CA ALA A 108 14.11 4.39 13.02
C ALA A 108 13.62 3.91 14.40
N THR A 109 12.60 4.58 14.94
CA THR A 109 11.83 4.18 16.13
C THR A 109 10.58 3.41 15.72
N GLU A 110 9.97 2.67 16.64
CA GLU A 110 8.73 1.93 16.40
C GLU A 110 7.62 2.85 15.86
N GLU A 111 7.44 4.02 16.48
CA GLU A 111 6.45 5.01 16.04
C GLU A 111 6.69 5.44 14.58
N ASN A 112 7.92 5.86 14.27
CA ASN A 112 8.25 6.36 12.94
C ASN A 112 8.15 5.28 11.87
N LEU A 113 8.53 4.04 12.18
CA LEU A 113 8.38 2.93 11.23
C LEU A 113 6.91 2.62 10.97
N VAL A 114 6.05 2.62 12.01
CA VAL A 114 4.59 2.47 11.83
C VAL A 114 4.01 3.61 10.98
N LEU A 115 4.41 4.86 11.23
CA LEU A 115 4.00 6.01 10.42
C LEU A 115 4.45 5.87 8.95
N LEU A 116 5.65 5.35 8.69
CA LEU A 116 6.11 5.06 7.33
C LEU A 116 5.25 3.99 6.64
N GLY A 117 4.83 2.96 7.38
CA GLY A 117 3.89 1.95 6.89
C GLY A 117 2.54 2.58 6.49
N MET A 118 1.98 3.42 7.35
CA MET A 118 0.72 4.11 7.09
C MET A 118 0.83 5.10 5.92
N LEU A 119 1.98 5.79 5.79
CA LEU A 119 2.30 6.64 4.63
C LEU A 119 2.40 5.83 3.33
N ALA A 120 2.91 4.60 3.38
CA ALA A 120 2.97 3.72 2.23
C ALA A 120 1.56 3.27 1.80
N ASP A 121 0.69 2.90 2.75
CA ASP A 121 -0.71 2.54 2.48
C ASP A 121 -1.49 3.72 1.89
N ALA A 122 -1.36 4.91 2.49
CA ALA A 122 -1.94 6.15 1.95
C ALA A 122 -1.40 6.48 0.54
N GLY A 123 -0.12 6.18 0.31
CA GLY A 123 0.54 6.32 -0.98
C GLY A 123 -0.04 5.44 -2.06
N GLU A 124 -0.29 4.18 -1.76
CA GLU A 124 -0.88 3.23 -2.72
C GLU A 124 -2.30 3.65 -3.10
N GLU A 125 -3.12 4.04 -2.13
CA GLU A 125 -4.48 4.54 -2.39
C GLU A 125 -4.47 5.78 -3.28
N ASN A 126 -3.59 6.74 -3.00
CA ASN A 126 -3.46 7.92 -3.84
C ASN A 126 -2.91 7.58 -5.23
N LEU A 127 -2.01 6.60 -5.35
CA LEU A 127 -1.47 6.18 -6.64
C LEU A 127 -2.54 5.52 -7.51
N GLN A 128 -3.46 4.76 -6.93
CA GLN A 128 -4.60 4.19 -7.65
C GLN A 128 -5.50 5.30 -8.21
N LEU A 129 -5.80 6.33 -7.41
CA LEU A 129 -6.59 7.47 -7.88
C LEU A 129 -5.89 8.25 -9.00
N VAL A 130 -4.58 8.50 -8.88
CA VAL A 130 -3.81 9.21 -9.93
C VAL A 130 -3.79 8.41 -11.23
N ARG A 131 -3.55 7.08 -11.17
CA ARG A 131 -3.57 6.23 -12.37
C ARG A 131 -4.90 6.27 -13.10
N PHE A 132 -6.00 6.40 -12.36
CA PHE A 132 -7.32 6.56 -12.94
C PHE A 132 -7.47 7.93 -13.63
N LEU A 133 -7.05 9.02 -12.97
CA LEU A 133 -7.07 10.37 -13.53
C LEU A 133 -6.16 10.52 -14.76
N ASP A 134 -5.08 9.76 -14.84
CA ASP A 134 -4.18 9.75 -16.00
C ASP A 134 -4.73 8.94 -17.20
N SER A 135 -5.89 8.27 -17.06
CA SER A 135 -6.48 7.52 -18.17
C SER A 135 -7.11 8.45 -19.22
N GLU A 136 -6.79 8.24 -20.50
CA GLU A 136 -7.25 9.09 -21.62
C GLU A 136 -8.77 8.97 -21.88
N THR A 137 -9.46 8.04 -21.21
CA THR A 137 -10.90 7.75 -21.38
C THR A 137 -11.68 8.06 -20.10
N LEU A 138 -11.53 9.29 -19.58
CA LEU A 138 -12.23 9.73 -18.38
C LEU A 138 -13.73 9.94 -18.65
N ASP A 139 -14.56 9.01 -18.16
CA ASP A 139 -15.99 9.25 -17.96
C ASP A 139 -16.20 9.92 -16.59
N ASN A 140 -16.91 11.05 -16.57
CA ASN A 140 -17.26 11.80 -15.37
C ASN A 140 -18.03 10.94 -14.34
N SER A 141 -18.82 9.98 -14.82
CA SER A 141 -19.56 9.07 -13.94
C SER A 141 -18.62 8.10 -13.20
N GLN A 142 -17.58 7.61 -13.89
CA GLN A 142 -16.58 6.71 -13.36
C GLN A 142 -15.66 7.46 -12.38
N LEU A 143 -15.35 8.73 -12.66
CA LEU A 143 -14.61 9.61 -11.74
C LEU A 143 -15.30 9.76 -10.39
N CYS A 144 -16.62 10.00 -10.37
CA CYS A 144 -17.36 10.12 -9.10
C CYS A 144 -17.35 8.80 -8.31
N ALA A 145 -17.51 7.66 -9.01
CA ALA A 145 -17.44 6.35 -8.39
C ALA A 145 -16.05 6.07 -7.78
N ASP A 146 -14.97 6.46 -8.47
CA ASP A 146 -13.61 6.21 -7.99
C ASP A 146 -13.18 7.16 -6.87
N LEU A 147 -13.64 8.42 -6.86
CA LEU A 147 -13.49 9.32 -5.71
C LEU A 147 -14.22 8.80 -4.47
N GLY A 148 -15.43 8.26 -4.65
CA GLY A 148 -16.19 7.59 -3.58
C GLY A 148 -15.47 6.34 -3.05
N ARG A 149 -14.91 5.52 -3.94
CA ARG A 149 -14.09 4.35 -3.58
C ARG A 149 -12.84 4.76 -2.81
N PHE A 150 -12.11 5.76 -3.29
CA PHE A 150 -10.93 6.30 -2.60
C PHE A 150 -11.28 6.75 -1.18
N THR A 151 -12.32 7.58 -1.03
CA THR A 151 -12.78 8.09 0.28
C THR A 151 -13.21 6.97 1.22
N THR A 152 -13.91 5.96 0.70
CA THR A 152 -14.32 4.78 1.47
C THR A 152 -13.10 3.97 1.93
N ARG A 153 -12.12 3.76 1.06
CA ARG A 153 -10.91 2.99 1.37
C ARG A 153 -10.05 3.67 2.42
N ILE A 154 -9.77 4.97 2.31
CA ILE A 154 -8.99 5.70 3.33
C ILE A 154 -9.72 5.73 4.69
N THR A 155 -11.05 5.80 4.69
CA THR A 155 -11.88 5.71 5.91
C THR A 155 -11.75 4.33 6.55
N MET A 156 -11.87 3.25 5.76
CA MET A 156 -11.71 1.89 6.28
C MET A 156 -10.29 1.63 6.80
N LEU A 157 -9.27 2.15 6.11
CA LEU A 157 -7.88 1.95 6.50
C LEU A 157 -7.52 2.67 7.79
N PHE A 158 -7.85 3.95 7.94
CA PHE A 158 -7.35 4.78 9.03
C PHE A 158 -8.39 5.10 10.11
N ASP A 159 -9.65 5.35 9.75
CA ASP A 159 -10.69 5.66 10.74
C ASP A 159 -11.13 4.40 11.48
N GLN A 160 -11.27 3.28 10.75
CA GLN A 160 -11.63 1.96 11.29
C GLN A 160 -10.42 1.07 11.63
N GLY A 161 -9.20 1.55 11.39
CA GLY A 161 -7.95 0.82 11.68
C GLY A 161 -7.72 -0.42 10.81
N GLY A 162 -8.27 -0.47 9.59
CA GLY A 162 -8.04 -1.54 8.63
C GLY A 162 -6.57 -1.72 8.22
N CYS A 163 -5.76 -0.66 8.27
CA CYS A 163 -4.33 -0.71 7.95
C CYS A 163 -3.54 -1.61 8.92
N LEU A 164 -4.05 -1.89 10.12
CA LEU A 164 -3.38 -2.80 11.06
C LEU A 164 -3.43 -4.26 10.63
N ARG A 165 -4.40 -4.62 9.78
CA ARG A 165 -4.67 -6.00 9.35
C ARG A 165 -4.32 -6.27 7.89
N THR A 166 -3.95 -5.23 7.13
CA THR A 166 -3.69 -5.31 5.69
C THR A 166 -2.60 -4.32 5.29
N GLY A 167 -1.99 -4.52 4.12
CA GLY A 167 -1.08 -3.55 3.51
C GLY A 167 0.32 -3.48 4.13
N PHE A 168 0.99 -2.35 3.93
CA PHE A 168 2.36 -2.11 4.36
C PHE A 168 2.45 -1.90 5.88
N THR A 169 1.45 -1.28 6.49
CA THR A 169 1.41 -1.10 7.95
C THR A 169 1.40 -2.44 8.68
N GLN A 170 0.58 -3.40 8.25
CA GLN A 170 0.59 -4.76 8.79
C GLN A 170 1.97 -5.42 8.66
N HIS A 171 2.60 -5.29 7.49
CA HIS A 171 3.93 -5.85 7.26
C HIS A 171 4.98 -5.25 8.20
N VAL A 172 4.96 -3.93 8.41
CA VAL A 172 5.86 -3.27 9.35
C VAL A 172 5.59 -3.71 10.80
N LEU A 173 4.33 -3.90 11.19
CA LEU A 173 4.00 -4.40 12.54
C LEU A 173 4.52 -5.83 12.76
N GLN A 174 4.43 -6.69 11.74
CA GLN A 174 5.03 -8.02 11.78
C GLN A 174 6.55 -7.93 11.92
N LEU A 175 7.21 -7.02 11.18
CA LEU A 175 8.64 -6.80 11.30
C LEU A 175 9.03 -6.35 12.71
N LEU A 176 8.25 -5.44 13.31
CA LEU A 176 8.46 -4.90 14.65
C LEU A 176 8.11 -5.88 15.77
N SER A 177 7.38 -6.96 15.49
CA SER A 177 7.16 -8.02 16.51
C SER A 177 8.45 -8.77 16.85
N THR A 178 9.42 -8.78 15.94
CA THR A 178 10.73 -9.40 16.16
C THR A 178 11.70 -8.36 16.69
N GLN A 179 12.28 -8.62 17.88
CA GLN A 179 13.29 -7.75 18.47
C GLN A 179 14.58 -7.75 17.65
N ARG A 180 15.14 -6.57 17.41
CA ARG A 180 16.44 -6.34 16.77
C ARG A 180 17.30 -5.41 17.61
N VAL A 181 18.60 -5.58 17.49
CA VAL A 181 19.59 -4.66 18.08
C VAL A 181 20.28 -3.94 16.94
N LEU A 182 20.19 -2.61 16.95
CA LEU A 182 20.92 -1.72 16.07
C LEU A 182 22.07 -1.10 16.85
N TYR A 183 23.24 -0.96 16.22
CA TYR A 183 24.36 -0.26 16.85
C TYR A 183 24.50 1.14 16.28
N VAL A 184 24.41 2.15 17.14
CA VAL A 184 24.67 3.55 16.77
C VAL A 184 25.76 4.08 17.68
N ASP A 185 26.91 4.43 17.09
CA ASP A 185 28.09 4.92 17.84
C ASP A 185 28.54 3.95 18.94
N ARG A 186 28.51 2.64 18.62
CA ARG A 186 28.81 1.54 19.54
C ARG A 186 27.84 1.42 20.73
N GLN A 187 26.75 2.17 20.74
CA GLN A 187 25.67 2.01 21.70
C GLN A 187 24.59 1.08 21.12
N PRO A 188 24.27 -0.04 21.79
CA PRO A 188 23.19 -0.91 21.35
C PRO A 188 21.84 -0.24 21.59
N ARG A 189 21.00 -0.20 20.56
CA ARG A 189 19.61 0.26 20.63
C ARG A 189 18.68 -0.84 20.20
N ARG A 190 17.66 -1.10 21.01
CA ARG A 190 16.60 -2.04 20.67
C ARG A 190 15.65 -1.40 19.65
N LEU A 191 15.24 -2.20 18.66
CA LEU A 191 14.14 -1.88 17.74
C LEU A 191 13.21 -3.09 17.67
N GLY A 192 11.93 -2.87 17.91
CA GLY A 192 10.93 -3.95 17.92
C GLY A 192 10.99 -4.81 19.19
N GLY A 193 10.03 -5.73 19.31
CA GLY A 193 9.84 -6.56 20.50
C GLY A 193 9.39 -5.77 21.75
N ALA A 194 8.80 -4.59 21.56
CA ALA A 194 8.23 -3.82 22.65
C ALA A 194 7.04 -4.57 23.28
N PRO A 195 6.76 -4.39 24.59
CA PRO A 195 5.58 -4.94 25.23
C PRO A 195 4.30 -4.56 24.49
N GLN A 196 3.33 -5.48 24.44
CA GLN A 196 2.10 -5.30 23.67
C GLN A 196 1.34 -4.02 24.03
N HIS A 197 1.30 -3.64 25.31
CA HIS A 197 0.65 -2.40 25.75
C HIS A 197 1.32 -1.14 25.21
N GLN A 198 2.66 -1.11 25.17
CA GLN A 198 3.42 0.02 24.67
C GLN A 198 3.26 0.14 23.16
N MET A 199 3.35 -0.97 22.43
CA MET A 199 3.11 -1.00 20.99
C MET A 199 1.67 -0.55 20.65
N ALA A 200 0.68 -0.98 21.43
CA ALA A 200 -0.71 -0.55 21.23
C ALA A 200 -0.90 0.96 21.42
N GLN A 201 -0.24 1.57 22.41
CA GLN A 201 -0.26 3.03 22.62
C GLN A 201 0.38 3.79 21.45
N THR A 202 1.53 3.30 20.96
CA THR A 202 2.20 3.86 19.79
C THR A 202 1.31 3.79 18.55
N VAL A 203 0.72 2.62 18.28
CA VAL A 203 -0.19 2.41 17.16
C VAL A 203 -1.43 3.30 17.26
N ALA A 204 -2.02 3.43 18.46
CA ALA A 204 -3.17 4.32 18.69
C ALA A 204 -2.83 5.79 18.40
N SER A 205 -1.65 6.24 18.81
CA SER A 205 -1.15 7.60 18.54
C SER A 205 -0.94 7.82 17.03
N CYS A 206 -0.36 6.85 16.33
CA CYS A 206 -0.20 6.90 14.87
C CYS A 206 -1.56 6.93 14.15
N LEU A 207 -2.51 6.08 14.56
CA LEU A 207 -3.86 6.07 13.99
C LEU A 207 -4.58 7.39 14.23
N GLN A 208 -4.47 7.99 15.41
CA GLN A 208 -5.08 9.29 15.70
C GLN A 208 -4.56 10.37 14.74
N ARG A 209 -3.27 10.35 14.44
CA ARG A 209 -2.64 11.25 13.46
C ARG A 209 -3.18 11.01 12.04
N PHE A 210 -3.32 9.75 11.65
CA PHE A 210 -3.86 9.39 10.34
C PHE A 210 -5.37 9.63 10.19
N LYS A 211 -6.15 9.66 11.28
CA LYS A 211 -7.55 10.14 11.24
C LYS A 211 -7.64 11.61 10.85
N ALA A 212 -6.76 12.45 11.42
CA ALA A 212 -6.68 13.85 11.03
C ALA A 212 -6.24 14.01 9.56
N TRP A 213 -5.30 13.17 9.11
CA TRP A 213 -4.92 13.10 7.69
C TRP A 213 -6.09 12.70 6.78
N THR A 214 -6.90 11.72 7.18
CA THR A 214 -8.10 11.28 6.42
C THR A 214 -9.13 12.38 6.31
N ALA A 215 -9.37 13.14 7.37
CA ALA A 215 -10.25 14.31 7.34
C ALA A 215 -9.74 15.35 6.32
N LEU A 216 -8.46 15.72 6.39
CA LEU A 216 -7.85 16.64 5.41
C LEU A 216 -7.91 16.10 3.98
N ALA A 217 -7.73 14.80 3.78
CA ALA A 217 -7.83 14.19 2.45
C ALA A 217 -9.25 14.30 1.88
N LYS A 218 -10.28 14.08 2.71
CA LYS A 218 -11.69 14.27 2.33
C LYS A 218 -12.00 15.73 1.99
N ASP A 219 -11.47 16.67 2.77
CA ASP A 219 -11.65 18.10 2.50
C ASP A 219 -11.00 18.50 1.17
N VAL A 220 -9.80 17.99 0.89
CA VAL A 220 -9.11 18.25 -0.39
C VAL A 220 -9.89 17.64 -1.57
N VAL A 221 -10.44 16.44 -1.43
CA VAL A 221 -11.29 15.84 -2.47
C VAL A 221 -12.54 16.70 -2.70
N SER A 222 -13.20 17.13 -1.63
CA SER A 222 -14.41 17.98 -1.71
C SER A 222 -14.12 19.34 -2.34
N ALA A 223 -12.94 19.90 -2.10
CA ALA A 223 -12.48 21.15 -2.67
C ALA A 223 -12.03 21.02 -4.15
N GLU A 224 -11.35 19.93 -4.51
CA GLU A 224 -10.88 19.68 -5.89
C GLU A 224 -12.03 19.23 -6.80
N PHE A 225 -13.06 18.56 -6.25
CA PHE A 225 -14.22 18.04 -7.00
C PHE A 225 -15.54 18.44 -6.32
N PRO A 226 -15.99 19.70 -6.46
CA PRO A 226 -17.25 20.15 -5.85
C PRO A 226 -18.43 19.29 -6.32
N CYS A 227 -19.36 19.00 -5.40
CA CYS A 227 -20.59 18.26 -5.69
C CYS A 227 -20.40 16.80 -6.18
N PHE A 228 -19.22 16.20 -6.05
CA PHE A 228 -19.00 14.80 -6.45
C PHE A 228 -19.93 13.83 -5.71
N GLU A 229 -20.24 14.11 -4.44
CA GLU A 229 -21.18 13.29 -3.65
C GLU A 229 -22.60 13.32 -4.23
N ALA A 230 -23.05 14.49 -4.72
CA ALA A 230 -24.33 14.63 -5.38
C ALA A 230 -24.33 13.93 -6.75
N LEU A 231 -23.23 13.97 -7.50
CA LEU A 231 -23.11 13.21 -8.74
C LEU A 231 -23.06 11.69 -8.49
N GLN A 232 -22.46 11.28 -7.37
CA GLN A 232 -22.42 9.88 -6.95
C GLN A 232 -23.82 9.34 -6.61
N THR A 233 -24.72 10.14 -6.01
CA THR A 233 -26.10 9.68 -5.76
C THR A 233 -26.88 9.41 -7.04
N PHE A 234 -26.52 10.07 -8.16
CA PHE A 234 -27.07 9.78 -9.49
C PHE A 234 -26.42 8.57 -10.19
N SER A 235 -25.43 7.91 -9.58
CA SER A 235 -24.80 6.70 -10.15
C SER A 235 -25.79 5.55 -10.36
N ILE A 236 -26.91 5.54 -9.64
CA ILE A 236 -28.02 4.60 -9.86
C ILE A 236 -28.65 4.71 -11.26
N PHE A 237 -28.50 5.88 -11.90
CA PHE A 237 -28.99 6.15 -13.26
C PHE A 237 -27.90 5.95 -14.32
N HIS A 238 -26.72 5.46 -13.93
CA HIS A 238 -25.67 5.16 -14.88
C HIS A 238 -26.07 3.93 -15.73
N LEU A 239 -26.58 4.21 -16.93
CA LEU A 239 -26.99 3.20 -17.89
C LEU A 239 -25.75 2.70 -18.63
N ARG A 240 -25.41 1.41 -18.47
CA ARG A 240 -24.34 0.80 -19.27
C ARG A 240 -24.73 0.82 -20.74
N PRO A 241 -23.81 1.15 -21.65
CA PRO A 241 -24.01 0.96 -23.08
C PRO A 241 -24.36 -0.51 -23.38
N LEU A 242 -25.36 -0.74 -24.24
CA LEU A 242 -25.81 -2.09 -24.62
C LEU A 242 -24.67 -3.01 -25.08
N ALA A 243 -23.66 -2.45 -25.74
CA ALA A 243 -22.47 -3.17 -26.20
C ALA A 243 -21.61 -3.72 -25.05
N GLU A 244 -21.49 -3.00 -23.93
CA GLU A 244 -20.79 -3.50 -22.73
C GLU A 244 -21.62 -4.51 -21.95
N GLN A 245 -22.95 -4.32 -21.94
CA GLN A 245 -23.87 -5.26 -21.32
C GLN A 245 -23.85 -6.63 -22.04
N GLN A 246 -23.75 -6.62 -23.37
CA GLN A 246 -23.56 -7.83 -24.19
C GLN A 246 -22.22 -8.53 -23.89
N ARG A 247 -21.12 -7.78 -23.75
CA ARG A 247 -19.80 -8.36 -23.40
C ARG A 247 -19.77 -8.99 -22.00
N PHE A 248 -20.49 -8.41 -21.04
CA PHE A 248 -20.64 -8.99 -19.70
C PHE A 248 -21.49 -10.26 -19.70
N MET A 249 -22.54 -10.31 -20.53
CA MET A 249 -23.36 -11.51 -20.71
C MET A 249 -22.53 -12.66 -21.31
N THR A 250 -21.77 -12.38 -22.38
CA THR A 250 -20.89 -13.39 -23.01
C THR A 250 -19.76 -13.84 -22.09
N ALA A 251 -19.17 -12.94 -21.30
CA ALA A 251 -18.15 -13.31 -20.31
C ALA A 251 -18.72 -14.13 -19.13
N GLY A 252 -20.00 -13.91 -18.78
CA GLY A 252 -20.72 -14.73 -17.81
C GLY A 252 -21.01 -16.13 -18.34
N GLU A 253 -21.40 -16.23 -19.62
CA GLU A 253 -21.60 -17.49 -20.34
C GLU A 253 -20.30 -18.28 -20.49
N GLU A 254 -19.19 -17.61 -20.84
CA GLU A 254 -17.86 -18.23 -20.90
C GLU A 254 -17.38 -18.75 -19.53
N ARG A 255 -17.64 -18.00 -18.44
CA ARG A 255 -17.32 -18.47 -17.09
C ARG A 255 -18.15 -19.67 -16.66
N ALA A 256 -19.43 -19.72 -17.04
CA ALA A 256 -20.29 -20.86 -16.79
C ALA A 256 -19.85 -22.10 -17.60
N ASP A 257 -19.43 -21.91 -18.86
CA ASP A 257 -18.91 -22.97 -19.72
C ASP A 257 -17.57 -23.51 -19.21
N ILE A 258 -16.65 -22.65 -18.77
CA ILE A 258 -15.39 -23.05 -18.13
C ILE A 258 -15.65 -23.82 -16.82
N ALA A 259 -16.56 -23.34 -15.97
CA ALA A 259 -16.91 -24.04 -14.73
C ALA A 259 -17.49 -25.44 -15.01
N THR A 260 -18.29 -25.58 -16.07
CA THR A 260 -18.88 -26.86 -16.50
C THR A 260 -17.81 -27.82 -17.02
N LYS A 261 -16.90 -27.36 -17.89
CA LYS A 261 -15.79 -28.16 -18.39
C LYS A 261 -14.81 -28.59 -17.31
N VAL A 262 -14.54 -27.72 -16.34
CA VAL A 262 -13.71 -28.05 -15.16
C VAL A 262 -14.38 -29.11 -14.29
N HIS A 263 -15.72 -29.06 -14.15
CA HIS A 263 -16.47 -30.07 -13.44
C HIS A 263 -16.45 -31.43 -14.15
N GLU A 264 -16.65 -31.46 -15.47
CA GLU A 264 -16.57 -32.69 -16.28
C GLU A 264 -15.18 -33.33 -16.22
N LEU A 265 -14.11 -32.53 -16.32
CA LEU A 265 -12.73 -33.02 -16.19
C LEU A 265 -12.43 -33.57 -14.79
N ALA A 266 -12.97 -32.94 -13.73
CA ALA A 266 -12.81 -33.43 -12.37
C ALA A 266 -13.49 -34.79 -12.15
N VAL A 267 -14.65 -35.01 -12.78
CA VAL A 267 -15.35 -36.30 -12.78
C VAL A 267 -14.57 -37.36 -13.54
N LEU A 268 -14.02 -37.01 -14.72
CA LEU A 268 -13.26 -37.93 -15.58
C LEU A 268 -11.92 -38.35 -14.97
N LEU A 269 -11.31 -37.47 -14.17
CA LEU A 269 -10.05 -37.72 -13.45
C LEU A 269 -10.26 -38.35 -12.06
N GLY A 270 -11.51 -38.65 -11.66
CA GLY A 270 -11.81 -39.32 -10.38
C GLY A 270 -11.51 -38.48 -9.14
N VAL A 271 -11.58 -37.14 -9.25
CA VAL A 271 -11.26 -36.24 -8.14
C VAL A 271 -12.42 -36.23 -7.11
N PRO A 272 -12.15 -36.38 -5.80
CA PRO A 272 -13.20 -36.40 -4.78
C PRO A 272 -14.06 -35.13 -4.74
N GLU A 273 -15.38 -35.27 -4.59
CA GLU A 273 -16.38 -34.19 -4.68
C GLU A 273 -16.17 -32.98 -3.75
N TRP A 274 -15.43 -33.13 -2.65
CA TRP A 274 -15.18 -32.01 -1.74
C TRP A 274 -14.25 -30.96 -2.36
N PHE A 275 -13.45 -31.32 -3.37
CA PHE A 275 -12.54 -30.42 -4.08
C PHE A 275 -13.28 -29.46 -5.03
N THR A 276 -14.45 -29.85 -5.55
CA THR A 276 -15.27 -29.03 -6.46
C THR A 276 -16.30 -28.14 -5.74
N LYS A 277 -16.49 -28.32 -4.43
CA LYS A 277 -17.49 -27.60 -3.60
C LYS A 277 -16.92 -26.40 -2.80
N HIS A 278 -15.70 -25.95 -3.07
CA HIS A 278 -15.11 -24.79 -2.36
C HIS A 278 -15.86 -23.47 -2.70
N PRO A 279 -16.04 -22.51 -1.76
CA PRO A 279 -17.05 -21.44 -1.86
C PRO A 279 -16.77 -20.33 -2.88
N VAL A 280 -15.71 -20.46 -3.68
CA VAL A 280 -15.27 -19.40 -4.61
C VAL A 280 -16.17 -19.31 -5.86
N MET A 281 -17.05 -20.29 -6.10
CA MET A 281 -17.90 -20.37 -7.30
C MET A 281 -19.41 -20.16 -7.05
N LYS A 282 -19.84 -19.69 -5.88
CA LYS A 282 -21.27 -19.49 -5.54
C LYS A 282 -21.77 -18.04 -5.58
N GLN A 283 -21.03 -17.09 -6.16
CA GLN A 283 -21.57 -15.75 -6.45
C GLN A 283 -21.96 -15.67 -7.92
N GLY A 284 -23.16 -16.12 -8.26
CA GLY A 284 -23.68 -16.01 -9.63
C GLY A 284 -25.06 -16.61 -9.90
N SER A 285 -25.62 -17.40 -8.98
CA SER A 285 -26.91 -18.06 -9.22
C SER A 285 -27.94 -17.71 -8.16
N GLN A 286 -28.41 -16.45 -8.17
CA GLN A 286 -29.76 -16.11 -7.70
C GLN A 286 -30.22 -14.81 -8.40
N ALA A 287 -30.73 -14.94 -9.63
CA ALA A 287 -31.66 -13.97 -10.23
C ALA A 287 -32.30 -14.55 -11.49
N THR A 288 -33.19 -15.53 -11.35
CA THR A 288 -34.20 -15.80 -12.38
C THR A 288 -35.57 -15.55 -11.78
N VAL A 289 -35.92 -14.28 -11.66
CA VAL A 289 -37.31 -13.87 -11.44
C VAL A 289 -38.04 -14.15 -12.75
N LYS A 290 -38.84 -15.23 -12.77
CA LYS A 290 -39.82 -15.47 -13.83
C LYS A 290 -40.84 -14.33 -13.80
N ARG A 291 -40.76 -13.43 -14.78
CA ARG A 291 -41.88 -12.57 -15.17
C ARG A 291 -42.88 -13.42 -15.94
N ASN A 292 -44.00 -13.75 -15.32
CA ASN A 292 -45.19 -14.22 -16.04
C ASN A 292 -46.07 -13.00 -16.37
N PHE A 293 -46.12 -12.68 -17.65
CA PHE A 293 -47.09 -11.87 -18.39
C PHE A 293 -47.25 -12.68 -19.70
N THR A 294 -48.40 -13.13 -20.17
CA THR A 294 -49.77 -12.59 -20.25
C THR A 294 -50.73 -13.73 -20.66
N GLY A 295 -52.02 -13.59 -20.34
CA GLY A 295 -53.11 -14.41 -20.89
C GLY A 295 -54.29 -14.46 -19.94
#